data_AF-A0A3D6BN94-F1
#
_entry.id   AF-A0A3D6BN94-F1
#
_cell.length_a   1.000
_cell.length_b   1.000
_cell.length_c   1.000
_cell.angle_alpha   90.00
_cell.angle_beta   90.00
_cell.angle_gamma   90.00
#
_symmetry.space_group_name_H-M   'P 1'
#
loop_
_entity.id
_entity.type
_entity.pdbx_description
1 polymer ?
#
loop_
_entity_poly.entity_id
_entity_poly.type
_entity_poly.pdbx_seq_one_letter_code
_entity_poly.pdbx_strand_id
1 'polypeptide(L)'
;AIERKMGLSAMSQIAIDANSFYPAKWAKQKGLFTQVYDSTEELDEAVKEFTENLCTYNVEAMKEMKSIFWQGTEDWDSLLADRAAISGRLVLSEFTREKLKGFK
;
A
#
# COMPACT_ATOMS: atom_id res chain seq x y z
N ALA A 1 6.39 1.87 -1.94
CA ALA A 1 5.03 2.25 -1.52
C ALA A 1 4.59 1.58 -0.21
N ILE A 2 4.44 0.25 -0.13
CA ILE A 2 3.97 -0.45 1.08
C ILE A 2 4.90 -0.21 2.28
N GLU A 3 6.21 -0.43 2.10
CA GLU A 3 7.22 -0.18 3.14
C GLU A 3 7.18 1.25 3.72
N ARG A 4 6.90 2.28 2.90
CA ARG A 4 6.73 3.67 3.40
C ARG A 4 5.56 3.81 4.38
N LYS A 5 4.51 3.01 4.23
CA LYS A 5 3.32 3.05 5.08
C LYS A 5 3.48 2.23 6.36
N MET A 6 4.05 1.03 6.24
CA MET A 6 4.08 0.06 7.35
C MET A 6 5.47 -0.24 7.91
N GLY A 7 6.51 0.37 7.35
CA GLY A 7 7.90 0.13 7.69
C GLY A 7 8.44 -1.21 7.17
N LEU A 8 9.77 -1.37 7.26
CA LEU A 8 10.49 -2.56 6.81
C LEU A 8 10.04 -3.83 7.52
N SER A 9 9.76 -3.75 8.83
CA SER A 9 9.39 -4.90 9.65
C SER A 9 8.07 -5.55 9.18
N ALA A 10 7.00 -4.76 9.03
CA ALA A 10 5.71 -5.28 8.60
C ALA A 10 5.74 -5.73 7.12
N MET A 11 6.48 -5.02 6.27
CA MET A 11 6.65 -5.40 4.86
C MET A 11 7.38 -6.75 4.74
N SER A 12 8.43 -6.96 5.52
CA SER A 12 9.17 -8.23 5.53
C SER A 12 8.30 -9.38 6.02
N GLN A 13 7.49 -9.13 7.05
CA GLN A 13 6.57 -10.13 7.60
C GLN A 13 5.62 -10.67 6.52
N ILE A 14 4.93 -9.78 5.78
CA ILE A 14 3.98 -10.21 4.74
C ILE A 14 4.67 -10.81 3.51
N ALA A 15 5.90 -10.38 3.21
CA ALA A 15 6.65 -10.90 2.06
C ALA A 15 7.17 -12.33 2.30
N ILE A 16 7.52 -12.67 3.54
CA ILE A 16 8.02 -13.99 3.91
C ILE A 16 6.86 -14.94 4.23
N ASP A 17 5.88 -14.49 5.00
CA ASP A 17 4.69 -15.29 5.34
C ASP A 17 3.55 -15.03 4.34
N ALA A 18 3.80 -15.41 3.09
CA ALA A 18 2.88 -15.19 1.97
C ALA A 18 1.65 -16.11 1.97
N ASN A 19 1.60 -17.12 2.86
CA ASN A 19 0.46 -18.04 2.98
C ASN A 19 -0.61 -17.54 3.95
N SER A 20 -0.27 -16.60 4.83
CA SER A 20 -1.20 -16.04 5.81
C SER A 20 -2.00 -14.88 5.25
N PHE A 21 -3.30 -14.86 5.56
CA PHE A 21 -4.15 -13.71 5.29
C PHE A 21 -4.13 -12.74 6.48
N TYR A 22 -3.84 -11.48 6.21
CA TYR A 22 -3.78 -10.43 7.23
C TYR A 22 -5.09 -9.63 7.27
N PRO A 23 -5.83 -9.61 8.39
CA PRO A 23 -7.12 -8.93 8.47
C PRO A 23 -6.95 -7.40 8.48
N ALA A 24 -8.01 -6.68 8.10
CA ALA A 24 -8.00 -5.21 8.02
C ALA A 24 -7.57 -4.53 9.33
N LYS A 25 -7.97 -5.08 10.49
CA LYS A 25 -7.56 -4.58 11.81
C LYS A 25 -6.04 -4.63 12.01
N TRP A 26 -5.38 -5.68 11.54
CA TRP A 26 -3.92 -5.78 11.58
C TRP A 26 -3.28 -4.76 10.64
N ALA A 27 -3.80 -4.64 9.42
CA ALA A 27 -3.31 -3.64 8.45
C ALA A 27 -3.42 -2.21 8.99
N LYS A 28 -4.47 -1.90 9.76
CA LYS A 28 -4.59 -0.64 10.50
C LYS A 28 -3.51 -0.47 11.56
N GLN A 29 -3.30 -1.48 12.41
CA GLN A 29 -2.25 -1.46 13.44
C GLN A 29 -0.84 -1.29 12.86
N LYS A 30 -0.61 -1.77 11.65
CA LYS A 30 0.66 -1.62 10.93
C LYS A 30 0.74 -0.35 10.07
N GLY A 31 -0.24 0.54 10.11
CA GLY A 31 -0.20 1.81 9.36
C GLY A 31 -0.46 1.66 7.85
N LEU A 32 -0.86 0.48 7.36
CA LEU A 32 -1.27 0.32 5.98
C LEU A 32 -2.62 1.02 5.70
N PHE A 33 -3.54 0.89 6.65
CA PHE A 33 -4.83 1.58 6.67
C PHE A 33 -4.88 2.59 7.81
N THR A 34 -5.47 3.76 7.56
CA THR A 34 -5.66 4.77 8.61
C THR A 34 -6.83 4.41 9.51
N GLN A 35 -7.93 3.93 8.93
CA GLN A 35 -9.15 3.52 9.63
C GLN A 35 -9.74 2.25 8.99
N VAL A 36 -10.59 1.55 9.73
CA VAL A 36 -11.33 0.35 9.31
C VAL A 36 -12.72 0.49 9.91
N TYR A 37 -13.73 0.20 9.09
CA TYR A 37 -15.15 0.29 9.42
C TYR A 37 -15.82 -1.07 9.21
N ASP A 38 -16.95 -1.29 9.87
CA ASP A 38 -17.63 -2.60 9.82
C ASP A 38 -18.58 -2.72 8.62
N SER A 39 -18.96 -1.59 8.01
CA SER A 39 -19.76 -1.55 6.77
C SER A 39 -19.28 -0.52 5.76
N THR A 40 -19.77 -0.64 4.53
CA THR A 40 -19.55 0.34 3.45
C THR A 40 -20.23 1.66 3.74
N GLU A 41 -21.40 1.63 4.38
CA GLU A 41 -22.16 2.82 4.75
C GLU A 41 -21.39 3.68 5.77
N GLU A 42 -20.82 3.04 6.81
CA GLU A 42 -19.97 3.72 7.79
C GLU A 42 -18.69 4.30 7.16
N LEU A 43 -18.08 3.56 6.23
CA LEU A 43 -16.92 4.04 5.48
C LEU A 43 -17.27 5.28 4.66
N ASP A 44 -18.39 5.26 3.93
CA ASP A 44 -18.82 6.37 3.08
C ASP A 44 -19.13 7.63 3.89
N GLU A 45 -19.80 7.47 5.03
CA GLU A 45 -20.07 8.58 5.96
C GLU A 45 -18.76 9.20 6.49
N ALA A 46 -17.84 8.37 6.97
CA ALA A 46 -16.57 8.85 7.48
C ALA A 46 -15.68 9.48 6.40
N VAL A 47 -15.69 8.96 5.17
CA VAL A 47 -15.00 9.56 4.03
C VAL A 47 -15.62 10.92 3.70
N LYS A 48 -16.94 11.01 3.66
CA LYS A 48 -17.64 12.27 3.41
C LYS A 48 -17.26 13.32 4.46
N GLU A 49 -17.42 13.01 5.74
CA GLU A 49 -17.06 13.91 6.84
C GLU A 49 -15.59 14.36 6.75
N PHE A 50 -14.67 13.42 6.48
CA PHE A 50 -13.27 13.75 6.33
C PHE A 50 -13.02 14.70 5.15
N THR A 51 -13.66 14.47 4.01
CA THR A 51 -13.50 15.33 2.82
C THR A 51 -14.12 16.71 3.01
N GLU A 52 -15.26 16.81 3.71
CA GLU A 52 -15.88 18.09 4.06
C GLU A 52 -14.96 18.90 4.96
N ASN A 53 -14.35 18.26 5.96
CA ASN A 53 -13.32 18.89 6.80
C ASN A 53 -12.09 19.29 5.99
N LEU A 54 -11.58 18.42 5.12
CA LEU A 54 -10.40 18.67 4.29
C LEU A 54 -10.58 19.91 3.39
N CYS A 55 -11.79 20.14 2.87
CA CYS A 55 -12.13 21.31 2.06
C CYS A 55 -12.04 22.64 2.83
N THR A 56 -12.05 22.60 4.17
CA THR A 56 -11.90 23.81 5.01
C THR A 56 -10.44 24.22 5.23
N TYR A 57 -9.48 23.38 4.84
CA TYR A 57 -8.07 23.60 5.14
C TYR A 57 -7.41 24.57 4.16
N ASN A 58 -6.31 25.19 4.60
CA ASN A 58 -5.51 26.06 3.73
C ASN A 58 -4.86 25.23 2.61
N VAL A 59 -5.26 25.50 1.36
CA VAL A 59 -4.80 24.77 0.18
C VAL A 59 -3.29 24.89 -0.06
N GLU A 60 -2.69 26.04 0.21
CA GLU A 60 -1.24 26.24 0.05
C GLU A 60 -0.45 25.41 1.07
N ALA A 61 -0.84 25.47 2.34
CA ALA A 61 -0.22 24.66 3.39
C ALA A 61 -0.33 23.15 3.08
N MET A 62 -1.50 22.70 2.61
CA MET A 62 -1.71 21.29 2.26
C MET A 62 -0.87 20.85 1.05
N LYS A 63 -0.66 21.74 0.07
CA LYS A 63 0.24 21.47 -1.07
C LYS A 63 1.70 21.32 -0.60
N GLU A 64 2.18 22.26 0.21
CA GLU A 64 3.55 22.20 0.75
C GLU A 64 3.77 20.94 1.60
N MET A 65 2.83 20.63 2.49
CA MET A 65 2.87 19.39 3.28
C MET A 65 2.90 18.14 2.41
N LYS A 66 2.06 18.08 1.37
CA LYS A 66 2.05 16.95 0.44
C LYS A 66 3.39 16.80 -0.27
N SER A 67 4.00 17.89 -0.73
CA SER A 67 5.34 17.87 -1.33
C SER A 67 6.37 17.26 -0.38
N ILE A 68 6.39 17.71 0.88
CA ILE A 68 7.29 17.19 1.92
C ILE A 68 7.05 15.69 2.18
N PHE A 69 5.79 15.25 2.26
CA PHE A 69 5.45 13.84 2.49
C PHE A 69 5.90 12.90 1.37
N TRP A 70 6.18 13.40 0.18
CA TRP A 70 6.67 12.63 -0.95
C TRP A 70 8.18 12.75 -1.17
N GLN A 71 8.91 13.47 -0.31
CA GLN A 71 10.37 13.45 -0.35
C GLN A 71 10.92 12.02 -0.18
N GLY A 72 12.03 11.72 -0.86
CA GLY A 72 12.61 10.38 -0.93
C GLY A 72 11.87 9.43 -1.88
N THR A 73 11.14 9.97 -2.86
CA THR A 73 10.53 9.20 -3.96
C THR A 73 10.92 9.73 -5.34
N GLU A 74 11.99 10.50 -5.43
CA GLU A 74 12.43 11.17 -6.66
C GLU A 74 12.91 10.17 -7.72
N ASP A 75 13.41 9.01 -7.30
CA ASP A 75 13.92 7.93 -8.15
C ASP A 75 12.88 6.86 -8.49
N TRP A 76 11.61 7.05 -8.07
CA TRP A 76 10.60 6.00 -8.13
C TRP A 76 10.32 5.49 -9.54
N ASP A 77 10.37 6.35 -10.56
CA ASP A 77 10.14 5.93 -11.95
C ASP A 77 11.14 4.84 -12.37
N SER A 78 12.42 4.99 -12.03
CA SER A 78 13.45 3.97 -12.29
C SER A 78 13.30 2.79 -11.34
N LEU A 79 13.18 3.06 -10.03
CA LEU A 79 13.13 2.02 -9.00
C LEU A 79 11.95 1.06 -9.21
N LEU A 80 10.79 1.57 -9.60
CA LEU A 80 9.60 0.76 -9.86
C LEU A 80 9.77 -0.07 -11.14
N ALA A 81 10.37 0.50 -12.20
CA ALA A 81 10.65 -0.23 -13.43
C ALA A 81 11.63 -1.39 -13.18
N ASP A 82 12.72 -1.17 -12.43
CA ASP A 82 13.70 -2.20 -12.10
C ASP A 82 13.08 -3.34 -11.29
N ARG A 83 12.26 -3.01 -10.27
CA ARG A 83 11.53 -4.00 -9.46
C ARG A 83 10.51 -4.78 -10.29
N ALA A 84 9.83 -4.12 -11.23
CA ALA A 84 8.90 -4.77 -12.15
C ALA A 84 9.63 -5.74 -13.09
N ALA A 85 10.81 -5.38 -13.61
CA ALA A 85 11.62 -6.26 -14.46
C ALA A 85 12.06 -7.53 -13.71
N ILE A 86 12.49 -7.41 -12.45
CA ILE A 86 12.81 -8.56 -11.59
C ILE A 86 11.59 -9.47 -11.44
N SER A 87 10.45 -8.91 -11.06
CA SER A 87 9.21 -9.66 -10.83
C SER A 87 8.72 -10.34 -12.11
N GLY A 88 8.77 -9.63 -13.25
CA GLY A 88 8.41 -10.13 -14.57
C GLY A 88 9.29 -11.29 -15.03
N ARG A 89 10.60 -11.23 -14.75
CA ARG A 89 11.51 -12.36 -15.01
C ARG A 89 11.16 -13.58 -14.14
N LEU A 90 10.84 -13.37 -12.86
CA LEU A 90 10.57 -14.45 -11.91
C LEU A 90 9.22 -15.16 -12.18
N VAL A 91 8.19 -14.44 -12.62
CA VAL A 91 6.90 -15.07 -12.98
C VAL A 91 7.02 -15.98 -14.20
N LEU A 92 7.95 -15.68 -15.11
CA LEU A 92 8.23 -16.50 -16.30
C LEU A 92 9.16 -17.69 -16.01
N SER A 93 9.70 -17.80 -14.79
CA SER A 93 10.58 -18.92 -14.42
C SER A 93 9.86 -20.26 -14.49
N GLU A 94 10.63 -21.32 -14.75
CA GLU A 94 10.11 -22.69 -14.78
C GLU A 94 9.41 -23.05 -13.46
N PHE A 95 10.01 -22.70 -12.32
CA PHE A 95 9.43 -22.91 -11.00
C PHE A 95 8.02 -22.32 -10.88
N THR A 96 7.84 -21.06 -11.24
CA THR A 96 6.52 -20.39 -11.14
C THR A 96 5.53 -20.99 -12.13
N ARG A 97 5.96 -21.27 -13.37
CA ARG A 97 5.10 -21.88 -14.40
C ARG A 97 4.60 -23.25 -13.98
N GLU A 98 5.44 -24.10 -13.39
CA GLU A 98 5.03 -25.41 -12.89
C GLU A 98 4.08 -25.29 -11.69
N LYS A 99 4.36 -24.39 -10.73
CA LYS A 99 3.45 -24.15 -9.59
C LYS A 99 2.06 -23.71 -10.05
N LEU A 100 1.97 -22.82 -11.05
CA LEU A 100 0.69 -22.33 -11.57
C LEU A 100 -0.16 -23.40 -12.25
N LYS A 101 0.43 -24.48 -12.80
CA LYS A 101 -0.35 -25.59 -13.37
C LYS A 101 -1.23 -26.28 -12.33
N GLY A 102 -0.84 -26.26 -11.06
CA GLY A 102 -1.58 -26.89 -9.96
C GLY A 102 -2.77 -26.09 -9.42
N PHE A 103 -2.98 -24.86 -9.89
CA PHE A 103 -4.10 -23.99 -9.49
C PHE A 103 -5.19 -23.86 -10.57
N LYS A 104 -5.16 -24.73 -11.59
CA LYS A 104 -6.18 -24.81 -12.64
C LYS A 104 -7.43 -25.57 -12.18
#